data_AF-A0A846NKK1-F1
#
_entry.id   AF-A0A846NKK1-F1
#
_cell.length_a   1.000
_cell.length_b   1.000
_cell.length_c   1.000
_cell.angle_alpha   90.00
_cell.angle_beta   90.00
_cell.angle_gamma   90.00
#
_symmetry.space_group_name_H-M   'P 1'
#
loop_
_entity.id
_entity.type
_entity.pdbx_description
1 polymer ?
#
loop_
_entity_poly.entity_id
_entity_poly.type
_entity_poly.pdbx_seq_one_letter_code
_entity_poly.pdbx_strand_id
1 'polypeptide(L)'
;MRKKLKEILKKPPKLNHLRRLTTKDGILQHSIGSVPDPKVGYSIDDIARALIAVLEYRRLYLARPLSSKEAAKNESLFKLAEIYLNFIEKAQNHNHKFHNFKSYQGKFLDKEGSEDSFGRTIWALGYTVGQKG
;
A
#
# COMPACT_ATOMS: atom_id res chain seq x y z
N MET A 1 22.52 5.69 -16.51
CA MET A 1 21.41 5.53 -15.54
C MET A 1 20.13 4.93 -16.14
N ARG A 2 19.59 5.47 -17.25
CA ARG A 2 18.32 5.00 -17.87
C ARG A 2 18.27 3.51 -18.29
N LYS A 3 19.38 2.93 -18.76
CA LYS A 3 19.45 1.51 -19.20
C LYS A 3 19.30 0.53 -18.02
N LYS A 4 19.96 0.82 -16.90
CA LYS A 4 19.95 0.00 -15.67
C LYS A 4 18.57 0.01 -14.99
N LEU A 5 17.88 1.15 -15.01
CA LEU A 5 16.51 1.26 -14.49
C LEU A 5 15.53 0.41 -15.31
N LYS A 6 15.61 0.43 -16.64
CA LYS A 6 14.78 -0.43 -17.50
C LYS A 6 15.06 -1.92 -17.26
N GLU A 7 16.32 -2.31 -17.05
CA GLU A 7 16.71 -3.68 -16.71
C GLU A 7 16.18 -4.13 -15.34
N ILE A 8 16.29 -3.28 -14.30
CA ILE A 8 15.69 -3.54 -12.98
C ILE A 8 14.18 -3.71 -13.11
N LEU A 9 13.54 -2.85 -13.90
CA LEU A 9 12.11 -2.91 -14.15
C LEU A 9 11.69 -4.09 -15.05
N LYS A 10 12.58 -4.83 -15.72
CA LYS A 10 12.20 -6.03 -16.48
C LYS A 10 11.85 -7.21 -15.57
N LYS A 11 12.52 -7.32 -14.42
CA LYS A 11 12.26 -8.39 -13.46
C LYS A 11 11.34 -7.87 -12.35
N PRO A 12 10.12 -8.39 -12.22
CA PRO A 12 9.21 -7.90 -11.20
C PRO A 12 9.79 -8.16 -9.80
N PRO A 13 9.75 -7.18 -8.88
CA PRO A 13 10.23 -7.37 -7.52
C PRO A 13 9.43 -8.48 -6.81
N LYS A 14 10.07 -9.15 -5.86
CA LYS A 14 9.39 -10.13 -4.99
C LYS A 14 8.56 -9.38 -3.96
N LEU A 15 7.28 -9.70 -3.87
CA LEU A 15 6.35 -9.04 -2.94
C LEU A 15 6.23 -9.73 -1.57
N ASN A 16 7.06 -10.76 -1.30
CA ASN A 16 6.94 -11.59 -0.10
C ASN A 16 7.08 -10.77 1.19
N HIS A 17 7.96 -9.77 1.21
CA HIS A 17 8.14 -8.94 2.41
C HIS A 17 6.98 -7.97 2.62
N LEU A 18 6.50 -7.31 1.55
CA LEU A 18 5.29 -6.47 1.59
C LEU A 18 4.10 -7.27 2.13
N ARG A 19 3.91 -8.52 1.65
CA ARG A 19 2.88 -9.43 2.16
C ARG A 19 3.08 -9.80 3.63
N ARG A 20 4.32 -9.99 4.09
CA ARG A 20 4.61 -10.28 5.51
C ARG A 20 4.32 -9.10 6.43
N LEU A 21 4.56 -7.86 5.97
CA LEU A 21 4.25 -6.65 6.73
C LEU A 21 2.75 -6.33 6.72
N THR A 22 2.00 -6.87 5.75
CA THR A 22 0.57 -6.60 5.60
C THR A 22 -0.27 -7.53 6.46
N THR A 23 -1.15 -6.93 7.24
CA THR A 23 -2.20 -7.56 8.02
C THR A 23 -3.56 -7.24 7.41
N LYS A 24 -4.65 -7.78 7.96
CA LYS A 24 -6.02 -7.39 7.55
C LYS A 24 -6.33 -5.90 7.79
N ASP A 25 -5.56 -5.25 8.67
CA ASP A 25 -5.73 -3.87 9.08
C ASP A 25 -4.76 -2.91 8.37
N GLY A 26 -3.99 -3.35 7.37
CA GLY A 26 -3.01 -2.52 6.68
C GLY A 26 -1.58 -3.03 6.78
N ILE A 27 -0.62 -2.24 6.29
CA ILE A 27 0.81 -2.55 6.35
C ILE A 27 1.45 -1.96 7.62
N LEU A 28 2.14 -2.82 8.38
CA LEU A 28 2.84 -2.41 9.60
C LEU A 28 4.01 -1.49 9.28
N GLN A 29 4.21 -0.50 10.16
CA GLN A 29 5.41 0.30 10.20
C GLN A 29 6.59 -0.58 10.62
N HIS A 30 7.74 -0.36 9.99
CA HIS A 30 9.04 -0.94 10.36
C HIS A 30 9.12 -2.48 10.46
N SER A 31 10.34 -2.98 10.55
CA SER A 31 10.63 -4.40 10.76
C SER A 31 12.04 -4.60 11.28
N ILE A 32 12.25 -5.67 12.05
CA ILE A 32 13.58 -6.15 12.41
C ILE A 32 13.97 -7.23 11.40
N GLY A 33 14.78 -6.85 10.42
CA GLY A 33 15.08 -7.71 9.28
C GLY A 33 13.82 -8.04 8.48
N SER A 34 13.41 -9.31 8.47
CA SER A 34 12.21 -9.76 7.74
C SER A 34 10.96 -9.90 8.61
N VAL A 35 11.09 -9.67 9.91
CA VAL A 35 10.05 -9.83 10.92
C VAL A 35 9.37 -8.48 11.17
N PRO A 36 8.05 -8.35 10.94
CA PRO A 36 7.32 -7.12 11.24
C PRO A 36 7.46 -6.75 12.72
N ASP A 37 7.43 -5.46 13.06
CA ASP A 37 7.38 -4.99 14.45
C ASP A 37 5.97 -4.45 14.78
N PRO A 38 5.10 -5.26 15.41
CA PRO A 38 3.76 -4.81 15.78
C PRO A 38 3.75 -3.60 16.74
N LYS A 39 4.84 -3.35 17.49
CA LYS A 39 4.84 -2.31 18.53
C LYS A 39 4.68 -0.90 17.95
N VAL A 40 5.07 -0.69 16.70
CA VAL A 40 4.98 0.61 16.03
C VAL A 40 3.66 0.80 15.27
N GLY A 41 2.83 -0.23 15.14
CA GLY A 41 1.50 -0.11 14.52
C GLY A 41 1.56 0.25 13.03
N TYR A 42 0.68 1.14 12.59
CA TYR A 42 0.44 1.50 11.19
C TYR A 42 0.53 3.02 11.00
N SER A 43 0.98 3.44 9.81
CA SER A 43 0.92 4.84 9.35
C SER A 43 0.18 4.92 8.01
N ILE A 44 -0.65 5.94 7.85
CA ILE A 44 -1.31 6.21 6.56
C ILE A 44 -0.30 6.51 5.45
N ASP A 45 0.90 7.01 5.78
CA ASP A 45 1.96 7.27 4.81
C ASP A 45 2.46 5.96 4.17
N ASP A 46 2.63 4.91 4.98
CA ASP A 46 3.01 3.58 4.51
C ASP A 46 1.88 2.89 3.75
N ILE A 47 0.64 3.06 4.21
CA ILE A 47 -0.57 2.56 3.52
C ILE A 47 -0.67 3.18 2.11
N ALA A 48 -0.52 4.50 2.01
CA ALA A 48 -0.57 5.23 0.74
C ALA A 48 0.52 4.75 -0.23
N ARG A 49 1.76 4.62 0.25
CA ARG A 49 2.88 4.09 -0.56
C ARG A 49 2.65 2.64 -0.99
N ALA A 50 2.12 1.80 -0.11
CA ALA A 50 1.85 0.40 -0.41
C ALA A 50 0.73 0.24 -1.45
N LEU A 51 -0.32 1.06 -1.36
CA LEU A 51 -1.40 1.11 -2.35
C LEU A 51 -0.88 1.47 -3.74
N ILE A 52 -0.10 2.56 -3.85
CA ILE A 52 0.52 2.95 -5.12
C ILE A 52 1.43 1.83 -5.62
N ALA A 53 2.26 1.22 -4.75
CA ALA A 53 3.20 0.19 -5.15
C ALA A 53 2.50 -1.06 -5.72
N VAL A 54 1.39 -1.52 -5.12
CA VAL A 54 0.67 -2.70 -5.65
C VAL A 54 -0.04 -2.39 -6.98
N LEU A 55 -0.59 -1.20 -7.12
CA LEU A 55 -1.24 -0.77 -8.37
C LEU A 55 -0.23 -0.55 -9.50
N GLU A 56 0.89 0.12 -9.22
CA GLU A 56 1.98 0.33 -10.18
C GLU A 56 2.61 -1.01 -10.59
N TYR A 57 2.75 -1.95 -9.65
CA TYR A 57 3.20 -3.31 -9.98
C TYR A 57 2.25 -3.97 -10.98
N ARG A 58 0.93 -3.90 -10.77
CA ARG A 58 -0.05 -4.43 -11.73
C ARG A 58 0.10 -3.76 -13.08
N ARG A 59 0.18 -2.43 -13.11
CA ARG A 59 0.33 -1.63 -14.34
C ARG A 59 1.58 -2.01 -15.13
N LEU A 60 2.71 -2.21 -14.46
CA LEU A 60 3.98 -2.50 -15.13
C LEU A 60 4.13 -3.97 -15.56
N TYR A 61 3.56 -4.90 -14.79
CA TYR A 61 3.87 -6.33 -14.93
C TYR A 61 2.69 -7.21 -15.34
N LEU A 62 1.46 -6.72 -15.18
CA LEU A 62 0.23 -7.50 -15.31
C LEU A 62 -0.81 -6.82 -16.21
N ALA A 63 -0.47 -5.72 -16.91
CA ALA A 63 -1.35 -5.03 -17.86
C ALA A 63 -1.36 -5.69 -19.25
N ARG A 64 -1.38 -7.03 -19.29
CA ARG A 64 -1.38 -7.85 -20.51
C ARG A 64 -2.17 -9.14 -20.25
N PRO A 65 -2.48 -9.96 -21.29
CA PRO A 65 -3.02 -11.30 -21.06
C PRO A 65 -2.14 -12.08 -20.08
N LEU A 66 -2.80 -12.66 -19.07
CA LEU A 66 -2.16 -13.30 -17.92
C LEU A 66 -2.20 -14.82 -18.05
N SER A 67 -1.09 -15.47 -17.72
CA SER A 67 -1.13 -16.90 -17.37
C SER A 67 -1.96 -17.12 -16.10
N SER A 68 -2.45 -18.34 -15.85
CA SER A 68 -3.24 -18.66 -14.65
C SER A 68 -2.51 -18.29 -13.34
N LYS A 69 -1.18 -18.48 -13.30
CA LYS A 69 -0.35 -18.09 -12.17
C LYS A 69 -0.30 -16.58 -11.96
N GLU A 70 -0.23 -15.81 -13.05
CA GLU A 70 -0.23 -14.36 -13.00
C GLU A 70 -1.62 -13.81 -12.65
N ALA A 71 -2.70 -14.46 -13.09
CA ALA A 71 -4.07 -14.13 -12.70
C ALA A 71 -4.27 -14.28 -11.19
N ALA A 72 -3.86 -15.41 -10.59
CA ALA A 72 -3.91 -15.60 -9.14
C ALA A 72 -3.07 -14.54 -8.38
N LYS A 73 -1.90 -14.18 -8.93
CA LYS A 73 -1.08 -13.09 -8.37
C LYS A 73 -1.81 -11.73 -8.47
N ASN A 74 -2.46 -11.44 -9.58
CA ASN A 74 -3.22 -10.22 -9.82
C ASN A 74 -4.37 -10.09 -8.82
N GLU A 75 -5.15 -11.16 -8.62
CA GLU A 75 -6.21 -11.22 -7.60
C GLU A 75 -5.64 -10.97 -6.19
N SER A 76 -4.51 -11.59 -5.88
CA SER A 76 -3.81 -11.40 -4.60
C SER A 76 -3.24 -9.98 -4.43
N LEU A 77 -3.08 -9.20 -5.49
CA LEU A 77 -2.72 -7.77 -5.41
C LEU A 77 -3.95 -6.88 -5.21
N PHE A 78 -5.08 -7.22 -5.82
CA PHE A 78 -6.35 -6.56 -5.54
C PHE A 78 -6.74 -6.68 -4.06
N LYS A 79 -6.59 -7.87 -3.46
CA LYS A 79 -6.83 -8.06 -2.01
C LYS A 79 -5.94 -7.16 -1.14
N LEU A 80 -4.70 -6.91 -1.54
CA LEU A 80 -3.83 -5.96 -0.84
C LEU A 80 -4.31 -4.52 -1.01
N ALA A 81 -4.67 -4.13 -2.24
CA ALA A 81 -5.20 -2.79 -2.52
C ALA A 81 -6.48 -2.52 -1.70
N GLU A 82 -7.38 -3.51 -1.60
CA GLU A 82 -8.60 -3.44 -0.79
C GLU A 82 -8.29 -3.25 0.69
N ILE A 83 -7.33 -4.00 1.25
CA ILE A 83 -6.86 -3.80 2.64
C ILE A 83 -6.41 -2.35 2.86
N TYR A 84 -5.64 -1.79 1.92
CA TYR A 84 -5.13 -0.43 2.05
C TYR A 84 -6.22 0.63 1.90
N LEU A 85 -7.16 0.44 0.97
CA LEU A 85 -8.32 1.32 0.81
C LEU A 85 -9.22 1.29 2.05
N ASN A 86 -9.48 0.10 2.61
CA ASN A 86 -10.25 -0.06 3.84
C ASN A 86 -9.58 0.63 5.04
N PHE A 87 -8.25 0.68 5.08
CA PHE A 87 -7.55 1.48 6.09
C PHE A 87 -7.79 2.98 5.88
N ILE A 88 -7.58 3.46 4.64
CA ILE A 88 -7.74 4.89 4.31
C ILE A 88 -9.15 5.37 4.63
N GLU A 89 -10.17 4.58 4.26
CA GLU A 89 -11.57 4.86 4.59
C GLU A 89 -11.76 4.99 6.11
N LYS A 90 -11.29 4.01 6.88
CA LYS A 90 -11.39 4.04 8.35
C LYS A 90 -10.60 5.17 9.01
N ALA A 91 -9.53 5.62 8.36
CA ALA A 91 -8.67 6.70 8.85
C ALA A 91 -9.27 8.09 8.58
N GLN A 92 -10.26 8.22 7.69
CA GLN A 92 -10.88 9.51 7.43
C GLN A 92 -11.64 10.02 8.66
N ASN A 93 -11.34 11.24 9.09
CA ASN A 93 -11.96 11.88 10.23
C ASN A 93 -13.15 12.77 9.80
N HIS A 94 -13.86 13.33 10.78
CA HIS A 94 -15.03 14.18 10.55
C HIS A 94 -14.72 15.52 9.85
N ASN A 95 -13.46 15.96 9.85
CA ASN A 95 -12.99 17.15 9.13
C ASN A 95 -12.55 16.83 7.70
N HIS A 96 -12.84 15.63 7.20
CA HIS A 96 -12.42 15.13 5.89
C HIS A 96 -10.90 15.03 5.69
N LYS A 97 -10.11 15.17 6.77
CA LYS A 97 -8.70 14.78 6.80
C LYS A 97 -8.57 13.31 7.23
N PHE A 98 -7.34 12.85 7.41
CA PHE A 98 -7.06 11.48 7.81
C PHE A 98 -6.22 11.43 9.07
N HIS A 99 -6.49 10.46 9.94
CA HIS A 99 -5.57 10.05 11.00
C HIS A 99 -4.28 9.49 10.40
N ASN A 100 -3.13 9.83 10.98
CA ASN A 100 -1.84 9.28 10.53
C ASN A 100 -1.56 7.93 11.18
N PHE A 101 -1.69 7.80 12.50
CA PHE A 101 -1.16 6.66 13.23
C PHE A 101 -2.26 5.81 13.86
N LYS A 102 -2.19 4.49 13.63
CA LYS A 102 -3.07 3.50 14.25
C LYS A 102 -2.21 2.48 15.00
N SER A 103 -2.55 2.20 16.26
CA SER A 103 -1.88 1.15 17.02
C SER A 103 -2.19 -0.23 16.45
N TYR A 104 -1.38 -1.23 16.82
CA TYR A 104 -1.65 -2.61 16.47
C TYR A 104 -3.01 -3.13 16.98
N GLN A 105 -3.46 -2.60 18.13
CA GLN A 105 -4.74 -2.93 18.73
C GLN A 105 -5.94 -2.23 18.06
N GLY A 106 -5.69 -1.40 17.05
CA GLY A 106 -6.74 -0.80 16.23
C GLY A 106 -7.15 0.63 16.61
N LYS A 107 -6.45 1.27 17.56
CA LYS A 107 -6.79 2.62 18.02
C LYS A 107 -6.02 3.68 17.26
N PHE A 108 -6.69 4.70 16.73
CA PHE A 108 -6.00 5.90 16.21
C PHE A 108 -5.34 6.67 17.35
N LEU A 109 -4.07 7.04 17.15
CA LEU A 109 -3.20 7.60 18.18
C LEU A 109 -3.09 9.12 18.11
N ASP A 110 -3.51 9.71 17.00
CA ASP A 110 -3.52 11.14 16.73
C ASP A 110 -4.96 11.66 16.58
N LYS A 111 -5.14 12.97 16.77
CA LYS A 111 -6.44 13.64 16.53
C LYS A 111 -6.69 13.88 15.04
N GLU A 112 -5.62 14.19 14.32
CA GLU A 112 -5.61 14.49 12.89
C GLU A 112 -4.17 14.32 12.38
N GLY A 113 -4.02 13.81 11.16
CA GLY A 113 -2.72 13.63 10.51
C GLY A 113 -2.13 14.93 9.96
N SER A 114 -0.90 14.83 9.47
CA SER A 114 -0.18 15.96 8.88
C SER A 114 -0.68 16.31 7.47
N GLU A 115 -0.34 17.51 6.98
CA GLU A 115 -0.57 17.90 5.58
C GLU A 115 0.21 17.00 4.59
N ASP A 116 1.39 16.49 4.97
CA ASP A 116 2.13 15.52 4.16
C ASP A 116 1.34 14.21 4.03
N SER A 117 0.81 13.71 5.14
CA SER A 117 -0.02 12.50 5.18
C SER A 117 -1.30 12.67 4.39
N PHE A 118 -1.92 13.84 4.45
CA PHE A 118 -3.07 14.19 3.62
C PHE A 118 -2.70 14.14 2.13
N GLY A 119 -1.64 14.85 1.71
CA GLY A 119 -1.19 14.89 0.32
C GLY A 119 -0.85 13.50 -0.24
N ARG A 120 -0.17 12.65 0.54
CA ARG A 120 0.14 11.26 0.17
C ARG A 120 -1.11 10.41 -0.01
N THR A 121 -2.09 10.58 0.87
CA THR A 121 -3.35 9.86 0.81
C THR A 121 -4.14 10.25 -0.44
N ILE A 122 -4.25 11.55 -0.72
CA ILE A 122 -4.91 12.06 -1.93
C ILE A 122 -4.17 11.57 -3.20
N TRP A 123 -2.84 11.56 -3.20
CA TRP A 123 -2.07 11.01 -4.33
C TRP A 123 -2.39 9.53 -4.56
N ALA A 124 -2.42 8.71 -3.49
CA ALA A 124 -2.74 7.30 -3.60
C ALA A 124 -4.18 7.06 -4.11
N LEU A 125 -5.16 7.82 -3.62
CA LEU A 125 -6.55 7.74 -4.07
C LEU A 125 -6.69 8.19 -5.53
N GLY A 126 -6.09 9.32 -5.92
CA GLY A 126 -6.09 9.79 -7.31
C GLY A 126 -5.42 8.79 -8.26
N TYR A 127 -4.29 8.21 -7.84
CA TYR A 127 -3.61 7.15 -8.60
C TYR A 127 -4.46 5.88 -8.73
N THR A 128 -5.28 5.57 -7.71
CA THR A 128 -6.23 4.44 -7.72
C THR A 128 -7.34 4.67 -8.74
N VAL A 129 -7.99 5.83 -8.73
CA VAL A 129 -9.05 6.18 -9.70
C VAL A 129 -8.50 6.28 -11.13
N GLY A 130 -7.24 6.69 -11.29
CA GLY A 130 -6.58 6.75 -12.59
C GLY A 130 -6.19 5.39 -13.20
N GLN A 131 -6.37 4.27 -12.49
CA GLN A 131 -6.10 2.95 -13.05
C GLN A 131 -7.13 2.62 -14.15
N LYS A 132 -6.65 2.19 -15.32
CA LYS A 132 -7.53 1.63 -16.35
C LYS A 132 -7.98 0.23 -15.91
N GLY A 133 -9.29 0.02 -15.91
CA GLY A 133 -9.92 -1.29 -15.69
C GLY A 133 -9.54 -2.30 -16.77
#